data_AF-A0A972JTN3-F1
#
_entry.id   AF-A0A972JTN3-F1
#
_cell.length_a   1.000
_cell.length_b   1.000
_cell.length_c   1.000
_cell.angle_alpha   90.00
_cell.angle_beta   90.00
_cell.angle_gamma   90.00
#
_symmetry.space_group_name_H-M   'P 1'
#
loop_
_entity.id
_entity.type
_entity.pdbx_description
1 polymer ?
#
loop_
_entity_poly.entity_id
_entity_poly.type
_entity_poly.pdbx_seq_one_letter_code
_entity_poly.pdbx_strand_id
1 'polypeptide(L)' 'MPYAHMNLVCRQCGEHFVFTAGEQEYYAEKGLLNEPTRCPRCRGLISDDTSSSPKRDHRPSAHRDSLPKHTRIK' A
#
# COMPACT_ATOMS: atom_id res chain seq x y z
N MET A 1 -2.50 -16.00 -34.09
CA MET A 1 -3.62 -15.04 -33.99
C MET A 1 -3.18 -13.99 -33.00
N PRO A 2 -3.13 -12.69 -33.34
CA PRO A 2 -2.66 -11.66 -32.42
C PRO A 2 -3.63 -11.55 -31.25
N TYR A 3 -3.11 -11.58 -30.01
CA TYR A 3 -3.92 -11.34 -28.82
C TYR A 3 -4.48 -9.91 -28.87
N ALA A 4 -5.80 -9.76 -28.71
CA ALA A 4 -6.46 -8.47 -28.75
C ALA A 4 -6.49 -7.83 -27.36
N HIS A 5 -6.45 -6.50 -27.28
CA HIS A 5 -6.62 -5.80 -26.01
C HIS A 5 -8.07 -5.94 -25.52
N MET A 6 -8.25 -6.34 -24.27
CA MET A 6 -9.57 -6.52 -23.67
C MET A 6 -9.75 -5.58 -22.48
N ASN A 7 -10.85 -4.83 -22.41
CA ASN A 7 -11.14 -3.97 -21.26
C ASN A 7 -11.90 -4.76 -20.20
N LEU A 8 -11.31 -4.90 -19.02
CA LEU A 8 -11.87 -5.64 -17.89
C LEU A 8 -12.19 -4.69 -16.72
N VAL A 9 -13.13 -5.08 -15.87
CA VAL A 9 -13.52 -4.32 -14.69
C VAL A 9 -12.83 -4.92 -13.46
N CYS A 10 -12.11 -4.08 -12.71
CA CYS A 10 -11.47 -4.51 -11.48
C CYS A 10 -12.52 -4.83 -10.40
N ARG A 11 -12.49 -6.04 -9.86
CA ARG A 11 -13.40 -6.45 -8.77
C ARG A 11 -13.13 -5.76 -7.43
N GLN A 12 -11.98 -5.11 -7.26
CA GLN A 12 -11.57 -4.44 -6.02
C GLN A 12 -11.94 -2.95 -6.01
N CYS A 13 -11.66 -2.23 -7.09
CA CYS A 13 -11.92 -0.79 -7.20
C CYS A 13 -13.05 -0.42 -8.17
N GLY A 14 -13.56 -1.36 -8.96
CA GLY A 14 -14.59 -1.11 -9.96
C GLY A 14 -14.11 -0.39 -11.23
N GLU A 15 -12.81 -0.12 -11.34
CA GLU A 15 -12.24 0.64 -12.46
C GLU A 15 -11.97 -0.24 -13.68
N HIS A 16 -12.16 0.33 -14.87
CA HIS A 16 -11.87 -0.32 -16.14
C HIS A 16 -10.37 -0.30 -16.40
N PHE A 17 -9.77 -1.46 -16.68
CA PHE A 17 -8.37 -1.57 -17.04
C PHE A 17 -8.20 -2.39 -18.33
N VAL A 18 -7.12 -2.14 -19.05
CA VAL A 18 -6.82 -2.81 -20.32
C VAL A 18 -5.95 -4.03 -20.05
N PHE A 19 -6.44 -5.20 -20.45
CA PHE A 19 -5.69 -6.44 -20.51
C PHE A 19 -5.04 -6.53 -21.88
N THR A 20 -3.77 -6.12 -21.94
CA THR A 20 -3.01 -5.97 -23.18
C THR A 20 -2.57 -7.33 -23.76
N ALA A 21 -2.19 -7.33 -25.05
CA ALA A 21 -1.65 -8.52 -25.72
C ALA A 21 -0.43 -9.10 -24.99
N GLY A 22 0.50 -8.23 -24.57
CA GLY A 22 1.70 -8.65 -23.83
C GLY A 22 1.39 -9.24 -22.44
N GLU A 23 0.33 -8.78 -21.77
CA GLU A 23 -0.13 -9.42 -20.53
C GLU A 23 -0.76 -10.79 -20.78
N GLN A 24 -1.47 -10.98 -21.90
CA GLN A 24 -1.99 -12.30 -22.30
C GLN A 24 -0.87 -13.28 -22.60
N GLU A 25 0.18 -12.84 -23.31
CA GLU A 25 1.37 -13.64 -23.57
C GLU A 25 2.06 -14.05 -22.26
N TYR A 26 2.24 -13.12 -21.32
CA TYR A 26 2.79 -13.41 -20.00
C TYR A 26 1.94 -14.44 -19.22
N TYR A 27 0.62 -14.31 -19.25
CA TYR A 27 -0.29 -15.24 -18.59
C TYR A 27 -0.24 -16.64 -19.24
N ALA A 28 -0.18 -16.71 -20.57
CA ALA A 28 -0.04 -17.94 -21.32
C ALA A 28 1.30 -18.65 -21.02
N GLU A 29 2.40 -17.90 -20.97
CA GLU A 29 3.73 -18.43 -20.62
C GLU A 29 3.78 -18.98 -19.18
N LYS A 30 3.03 -18.36 -18.26
CA LYS A 30 2.90 -18.82 -16.87
C LYS A 30 1.92 -19.99 -16.71
N GLY A 31 1.23 -20.40 -17.76
CA GLY A 31 0.17 -21.42 -17.68
C GLY A 31 -1.07 -20.95 -16.92
N LEU A 32 -1.26 -19.64 -16.78
CA LEU A 32 -2.46 -19.05 -16.19
C LEU A 32 -3.51 -18.85 -17.29
N LEU A 33 -4.43 -19.81 -17.40
CA LEU A 33 -5.61 -19.70 -18.26
C LEU A 33 -6.66 -18.70 -17.75
N ASN A 34 -6.50 -18.20 -16.52
CA ASN A 34 -7.48 -17.33 -15.87
C ASN A 34 -7.17 -15.85 -16.08
N GLU A 35 -8.17 -15.08 -16.50
CA GLU A 35 -8.06 -13.64 -16.69
C GLU A 35 -7.83 -12.89 -15.37
N PRO A 36 -7.06 -11.78 -15.38
CA PRO A 36 -6.88 -10.97 -14.19
C PRO A 36 -8.21 -10.36 -13.73
N THR A 37 -8.59 -10.60 -12.48
CA THR A 37 -9.79 -10.01 -11.86
C THR A 37 -9.52 -8.68 -11.17
N ARG A 38 -8.24 -8.31 -11.03
CA ARG A 38 -7.78 -7.08 -10.38
C ARG A 38 -6.88 -6.29 -11.32
N CYS A 39 -7.06 -4.98 -11.38
CA CYS A 39 -6.21 -4.10 -12.19
C CYS A 39 -4.75 -4.10 -11.66
N PRO A 40 -3.75 -3.74 -12.49
CA PRO A 40 -2.35 -3.68 -12.08
C PRO A 40 -2.13 -2.75 -10.89
N ARG A 41 -2.91 -1.67 -10.77
CA ARG A 41 -2.91 -0.77 -9.61
C ARG A 41 -3.24 -1.53 -8.32
N CYS A 42 -4.34 -2.29 -8.29
CA CYS A 42 -4.73 -3.08 -7.11
C CYS A 42 -3.81 -4.28 -6.84
N ARG A 43 -3.15 -4.83 -7.87
CA ARG A 43 -2.13 -5.89 -7.71
C ARG A 43 -0.82 -5.36 -7.13
N GLY A 44 -0.42 -4.14 -7.51
CA GLY A 44 0.81 -3.48 -7.07
C GLY A 44 0.70 -2.69 -5.76
N LEU A 45 -0.52 -2.49 -5.22
CA LEU A 45 -0.78 -1.76 -3.97
C LEU A 45 -0.33 -2.50 -2.69
N ILE A 46 0.78 -3.23 -2.74
CA ILE A 46 1.46 -3.79 -1.56
C ILE A 46 2.55 -2.83 -1.04
N SER A 47 2.83 -1.69 -1.70
CA SER A 47 4.00 -0.88 -1.33
C SER A 47 3.84 0.62 -1.64
N ASP A 48 2.88 1.29 -1.00
CA ASP A 48 3.06 2.72 -0.67
C ASP A 48 2.70 3.01 0.80
N ASP A 49 2.87 2.00 1.65
CA ASP A 49 3.21 2.16 3.08
C ASP A 49 4.65 1.67 3.31
N THR A 50 5.53 1.87 2.33
CA THR A 50 6.99 1.68 2.53
C THR A 50 7.75 2.92 2.10
N SER A 51 7.09 4.07 2.20
CA SER A 51 7.67 5.41 2.10
C SER A 51 7.22 6.32 3.25
N SER A 52 6.29 5.86 4.10
CA SER A 52 5.76 6.64 5.24
C SER A 52 5.64 5.79 6.50
N SER A 53 6.74 5.23 7.01
CA SER A 53 6.75 4.91 8.45
C SER A 53 6.77 6.25 9.21
N PRO A 54 5.70 6.69 9.90
CA PRO A 54 5.83 7.79 10.83
C PRO A 54 6.79 7.31 11.92
N LYS A 55 7.94 7.98 12.05
CA LYS A 55 8.84 7.78 13.19
C LYS A 55 7.98 7.87 14.43
N ARG A 56 7.85 6.78 15.18
CA ARG A 56 7.15 6.77 16.47
C ARG A 56 7.88 7.75 17.39
N ASP A 57 7.33 8.94 17.56
CA ASP A 57 7.78 9.90 18.56
C ASP A 57 7.64 9.23 19.94
N HIS A 58 8.78 8.88 20.54
CA HIS A 58 8.84 8.41 21.92
C HIS A 58 8.50 9.59 22.83
N ARG A 59 7.21 9.73 23.21
CA ARG A 59 6.76 10.66 24.24
C ARG A 59 6.90 9.98 25.60
N PRO A 60 7.91 10.29 26.44
CA PRO A 60 7.88 9.83 27.82
C PRO A 60 6.77 10.56 28.58
N SER A 61 5.83 9.78 29.12
CA SER A 61 4.76 10.24 29.99
C SER A 61 5.32 10.84 31.28
N ALA A 62 4.78 12.00 31.63
CA ALA A 62 4.94 12.78 32.85
C ALA A 62 5.33 11.97 34.11
N HIS A 63 6.50 12.28 34.70
CA HIS A 63 6.72 12.02 36.12
C HIS A 63 6.09 13.17 36.92
N ARG A 64 5.08 12.79 37.69
CA ARG A 64 4.35 13.59 38.66
C ARG A 64 5.31 14.12 39.74
N ASP A 65 5.05 15.34 40.19
CA ASP A 65 5.19 15.79 41.59
C ASP A 65 6.59 16.17 42.14
N SER A 66 6.87 17.48 42.28
CA SER A 66 6.96 18.17 43.58
C SER A 66 7.58 19.58 43.46
N LEU A 67 6.98 20.54 44.18
CA LEU A 67 7.21 21.99 44.18
C LEU A 67 8.46 22.39 45.07
N PRO A 68 8.75 23.68 45.32
CA PRO A 68 9.86 24.46 44.77
C PRO A 68 11.07 24.70 45.72
N LYS A 69 12.25 24.86 45.10
CA LYS A 69 13.36 25.81 45.37
C LYS A 69 13.58 26.23 46.85
N HIS A 70 14.62 25.68 47.45
CA HIS A 70 15.17 26.08 48.76
C HIS A 70 15.29 27.60 48.92
N THR A 71 14.49 28.18 49.81
CA THR A 71 14.76 29.48 50.44
C THR A 71 15.27 29.20 51.85
N ARG A 72 16.57 29.36 52.07
CA ARG A 72 17.17 29.31 53.42
C ARG A 72 17.47 30.75 53.84
N ILE A 73 16.62 31.30 54.69
CA ILE A 73 16.89 32.53 55.45
C ILE A 73 17.16 32.11 56.89
N LYS A 74 18.39 32.33 57.35
CA LYS A 74 18.80 32.62 58.73
C LYS A 74 20.26 33.05 58.70
#